data_AF-K5XCB9-F1
#
_entry.id   AF-K5XCB9-F1
#
_cell.length_a   1.000
_cell.length_b   1.000
_cell.length_c   1.000
_cell.angle_alpha   90.00
_cell.angle_beta   90.00
_cell.angle_gamma   90.00
#
_symmetry.space_group_name_H-M   'P 1'
#
loop_
_entity.id
_entity.type
_entity.pdbx_description
1 polymer ?
#
loop_
_entity_poly.entity_id
_entity_poly.type
_entity_poly.pdbx_seq_one_letter_code
_entity_poly.pdbx_strand_id
1 'polypeptide(L)'
;MDGNTARQILILGAQRDHEASAIAAIVWMTWDTLINLGDEIDYLWTGHAKWVQWIYAFIRYAPIIHGGVVLSHYNTTGNSPSRCRALIAYELSFLELLTIAVEIILVIRVFVLYKQNRVLKAFIIIAFAAEIICMMVFISFVIKGQTFTSDCLAATSPRIFIGYWSVMSSL
;
A
#
# COMPACT_ATOMS: atom_id res chain seq x y z
N MET A 1 -28.41 13.69 24.29
CA MET A 1 -27.51 12.84 23.48
C MET A 1 -26.20 12.78 24.21
N ASP A 2 -25.91 11.62 24.80
CA ASP A 2 -24.72 11.46 25.63
C ASP A 2 -23.47 11.47 24.75
N GLY A 3 -22.42 12.16 25.19
CA GLY A 3 -21.17 12.28 24.44
C GLY A 3 -20.54 10.93 24.07
N ASN A 4 -20.87 9.86 24.79
CA ASN A 4 -20.41 8.51 24.47
C ASN A 4 -21.09 7.92 23.23
N THR A 5 -22.40 8.15 23.06
CA THR A 5 -23.16 7.70 21.88
C THR A 5 -22.69 8.40 20.62
N ALA A 6 -22.38 9.70 20.70
CA ALA A 6 -21.82 10.46 19.58
C ALA A 6 -20.46 9.91 19.13
N ARG A 7 -19.59 9.52 20.07
CA ARG A 7 -18.27 8.91 19.75
C ARG A 7 -18.41 7.54 19.09
N GLN A 8 -19.34 6.72 19.58
CA GLN A 8 -19.61 5.41 18.97
C GLN A 8 -20.12 5.53 17.52
N ILE A 9 -21.03 6.48 17.25
CA ILE A 9 -21.52 6.73 15.89
C ILE A 9 -20.38 7.16 14.95
N LEU A 10 -19.48 8.03 15.42
CA LEU A 10 -18.33 8.49 14.63
C LEU A 10 -17.37 7.34 14.29
N ILE A 11 -17.07 6.47 15.26
CA ILE A 11 -16.19 5.31 15.07
C ILE A 11 -16.80 4.33 14.06
N LEU A 12 -18.10 4.03 14.19
CA LEU A 12 -18.81 3.16 13.27
C LEU A 12 -18.87 3.74 11.85
N GLY A 13 -19.04 5.06 11.72
CA GLY A 13 -18.99 5.74 10.42
C GLY A 13 -17.63 5.55 9.75
N ALA A 14 -16.55 5.88 10.46
CA ALA A 14 -15.19 5.73 9.95
C ALA A 14 -14.88 4.29 9.51
N GLN A 15 -15.25 3.30 10.33
CA GLN A 15 -15.02 1.90 9.98
C GLN A 15 -15.77 1.47 8.72
N ARG A 16 -17.03 1.91 8.56
CA ARG A 16 -17.81 1.62 7.34
C ARG A 16 -17.20 2.24 6.09
N ASP A 17 -16.67 3.45 6.18
CA ASP A 17 -16.02 4.12 5.05
C ASP A 17 -14.73 3.39 4.62
N HIS A 18 -13.96 2.88 5.58
CA HIS A 18 -12.79 2.04 5.32
C HIS A 18 -13.17 0.70 4.65
N GLU A 19 -14.18 0.01 5.16
CA GLU A 19 -14.65 -1.25 4.57
C GLU A 19 -15.20 -1.04 3.15
N ALA A 20 -16.01 0.02 2.94
CA ALA A 20 -16.57 0.34 1.63
C ALA A 20 -15.50 0.69 0.61
N SER A 21 -14.49 1.48 1.00
CA SER A 21 -13.37 1.83 0.11
C SER A 21 -12.48 0.63 -0.20
N ALA A 22 -12.22 -0.25 0.76
CA ALA A 22 -11.48 -1.49 0.53
C ALA A 22 -12.22 -2.43 -0.43
N ILE A 23 -13.54 -2.62 -0.25
CA ILE A 23 -14.35 -3.42 -1.16
C ILE A 23 -14.36 -2.81 -2.56
N ALA A 24 -14.57 -1.50 -2.68
CA ALA A 24 -14.55 -0.81 -3.96
C ALA A 24 -13.20 -0.96 -4.67
N ALA A 25 -12.08 -0.84 -3.94
CA ALA A 25 -10.74 -1.03 -4.48
C ALA A 25 -10.51 -2.46 -4.97
N ILE A 26 -10.92 -3.48 -4.20
CA ILE A 26 -10.81 -4.89 -4.60
C ILE A 26 -11.63 -5.17 -5.85
N VAL A 27 -12.88 -4.70 -5.89
CA VAL A 27 -13.76 -4.84 -7.06
C VAL A 27 -13.13 -4.18 -8.28
N TRP A 28 -12.59 -2.97 -8.12
CA TRP A 28 -11.94 -2.24 -9.20
C TRP A 28 -10.69 -2.96 -9.72
N MET A 29 -9.82 -3.43 -8.83
CA MET A 29 -8.62 -4.18 -9.19
C MET A 29 -8.95 -5.52 -9.86
N THR A 30 -9.99 -6.19 -9.38
CA THR A 30 -10.48 -7.44 -9.98
C THR A 30 -11.03 -7.17 -11.38
N TRP A 31 -11.85 -6.13 -11.53
CA TRP A 31 -12.39 -5.71 -12.82
C TRP A 31 -11.28 -5.41 -13.83
N ASP A 32 -10.31 -4.58 -13.44
CA ASP A 32 -9.15 -4.26 -14.26
C ASP A 32 -8.39 -5.53 -14.68
N THR A 33 -8.23 -6.49 -13.77
CA THR A 33 -7.59 -7.78 -14.06
C THR A 33 -8.36 -8.62 -15.07
N LEU A 34 -9.68 -8.69 -14.95
CA LEU A 34 -10.50 -9.47 -15.87
C LEU A 34 -10.48 -8.93 -17.31
N ILE A 35 -10.52 -7.61 -17.48
CA ILE A 35 -10.53 -7.00 -18.83
C ILE A 35 -9.19 -7.15 -19.55
N ASN A 36 -8.07 -7.22 -18.81
CA ASN A 36 -6.73 -7.34 -19.38
C ASN A 36 -6.26 -8.80 -19.50
N LEU A 37 -6.99 -9.76 -18.92
CA LEU A 37 -6.59 -11.17 -18.86
C LEU A 37 -6.38 -11.79 -20.25
N GLY A 38 -7.19 -11.39 -21.24
CA GLY A 38 -7.07 -11.88 -22.62
C GLY A 38 -5.71 -11.52 -23.22
N ASP A 39 -5.34 -10.24 -23.14
CA ASP A 39 -4.06 -9.75 -23.65
C ASP A 39 -2.88 -10.31 -22.82
N GLU A 40 -3.06 -10.52 -21.51
CA GLU A 40 -2.02 -11.12 -20.68
C GLU A 40 -1.63 -12.53 -21.11
N ILE A 41 -2.62 -13.38 -21.40
CA ILE A 41 -2.38 -14.77 -21.80
C ILE A 41 -1.58 -14.82 -23.10
N ASP A 42 -1.94 -13.95 -24.05
CA ASP A 42 -1.32 -13.95 -25.38
C ASP A 42 0.09 -13.34 -25.37
N TYR A 43 0.33 -12.27 -24.60
CA TYR A 43 1.60 -11.53 -24.63
C TYR A 43 2.54 -11.81 -23.45
N LEU A 44 2.00 -12.03 -22.25
CA LEU A 44 2.81 -12.16 -21.04
C LEU A 44 3.21 -13.61 -20.80
N TRP A 45 2.27 -14.55 -20.90
CA TRP A 45 2.49 -15.97 -20.56
C TRP A 45 3.23 -16.76 -21.63
N THR A 46 3.20 -16.31 -22.88
CA THR A 46 3.98 -16.87 -23.99
C THR A 46 5.45 -16.41 -24.00
N GLY A 47 5.79 -15.40 -23.18
CA GLY A 47 7.13 -14.83 -23.09
C GLY A 47 8.18 -15.70 -22.37
N HIS A 48 9.46 -15.46 -22.66
CA HIS A 48 10.59 -16.20 -22.08
C HIS A 48 11.06 -15.65 -20.73
N ALA A 49 10.64 -14.45 -20.33
CA ALA A 49 11.10 -13.77 -19.13
C ALA A 49 10.28 -14.17 -17.89
N LYS A 50 10.51 -15.40 -17.39
CA LYS A 50 9.74 -15.96 -16.25
C LYS A 50 9.73 -15.08 -15.00
N TRP A 51 10.82 -14.36 -14.73
CA TRP A 51 10.89 -13.44 -13.59
C TRP A 51 9.92 -12.24 -13.72
N VAL A 52 9.81 -11.65 -14.91
CA VAL A 52 8.90 -10.53 -15.16
C VAL A 52 7.45 -10.98 -15.04
N GLN A 53 7.14 -12.21 -15.48
CA GLN A 53 5.83 -12.83 -15.30
C GLN A 53 5.47 -12.95 -13.80
N TRP A 54 6.41 -13.42 -12.97
CA TRP A 54 6.19 -13.53 -11.52
C TRP A 54 6.01 -12.19 -10.82
N ILE A 55 6.83 -11.19 -11.13
CA ILE A 55 6.66 -9.84 -10.57
C ILE A 55 5.32 -9.25 -11.00
N TYR A 56 4.95 -9.41 -12.27
CA TYR A 56 3.69 -8.91 -12.79
C TYR A 56 2.49 -9.57 -12.09
N ALA A 57 2.52 -10.90 -11.95
CA ALA A 57 1.50 -11.64 -11.22
C ALA A 57 1.44 -11.18 -9.75
N PHE A 58 2.59 -10.95 -9.11
CA PHE A 58 2.63 -10.43 -7.75
C PHE A 58 1.95 -9.05 -7.65
N ILE A 59 2.29 -8.10 -8.52
CA ILE A 59 1.70 -6.75 -8.50
C ILE A 59 0.19 -6.78 -8.67
N ARG A 60 -0.32 -7.70 -9.50
CA ARG A 60 -1.74 -7.75 -9.85
C ARG A 60 -2.60 -8.54 -8.86
N TYR A 61 -2.15 -9.73 -8.47
CA TYR A 61 -2.94 -10.64 -7.65
C TYR A 61 -2.71 -10.45 -6.16
N ALA A 62 -1.53 -10.00 -5.73
CA ALA A 62 -1.25 -9.83 -4.30
C ALA A 62 -2.14 -8.80 -3.62
N PRO A 63 -2.45 -7.62 -4.21
CA PRO A 63 -3.33 -6.63 -3.57
C PRO A 63 -4.76 -7.14 -3.36
N ILE A 64 -5.28 -7.94 -4.31
CA ILE A 64 -6.61 -8.55 -4.22
C ILE A 64 -6.68 -9.53 -3.04
N ILE A 65 -5.66 -10.38 -2.91
CA ILE A 65 -5.55 -11.35 -1.80
C ILE A 65 -5.39 -10.60 -0.48
N HIS A 66 -4.49 -9.62 -0.43
CA HIS A 66 -4.23 -8.83 0.77
C HIS A 66 -5.50 -8.08 1.24
N GLY A 67 -6.22 -7.43 0.32
CA GLY A 67 -7.48 -6.76 0.63
C GLY A 67 -8.53 -7.70 1.23
N GLY A 68 -8.63 -8.94 0.74
CA GLY A 68 -9.50 -9.96 1.32
C GLY A 68 -9.09 -10.38 2.74
N VAL A 69 -7.79 -10.55 2.98
CA VAL A 69 -7.25 -10.88 4.32
C VAL A 69 -7.51 -9.74 5.31
N VAL A 70 -7.30 -8.51 4.88
CA VAL A 70 -7.54 -7.31 5.70
C VAL A 70 -9.01 -7.24 6.11
N LEU A 71 -9.95 -7.34 5.15
CA LEU A 71 -11.39 -7.35 5.44
C LEU A 71 -11.80 -8.47 6.43
N SER A 72 -11.15 -9.64 6.36
CA SER A 72 -11.42 -10.73 7.29
C SER A 72 -10.96 -10.45 8.72
N HIS A 73 -9.95 -9.61 8.93
CA HIS A 73 -9.37 -9.34 10.24
C HIS A 73 -10.04 -8.16 10.98
N TYR A 74 -10.67 -7.23 10.27
CA TYR A 74 -11.34 -6.06 10.85
C TYR A 74 -12.54 -6.38 11.75
N ASN A 75 -13.15 -7.57 11.62
CA ASN A 75 -14.33 -7.96 12.41
C ASN A 75 -14.00 -8.49 13.83
N THR A 76 -12.74 -8.46 14.26
CA THR A 76 -12.33 -9.01 15.57
C THR A 76 -12.27 -7.89 16.62
N THR A 77 -13.38 -7.62 17.28
CA THR A 77 -13.44 -6.69 18.43
C THR A 77 -12.60 -7.23 19.60
N GLY A 78 -11.85 -6.35 20.29
CA GLY A 78 -11.06 -6.71 21.48
C GLY A 78 -9.59 -7.11 21.22
N ASN A 79 -8.99 -6.65 20.12
CA ASN A 79 -7.58 -6.92 19.85
C ASN A 79 -6.64 -6.17 20.81
N SER A 80 -5.62 -6.87 21.32
CA SER A 80 -4.54 -6.26 22.10
C SER A 80 -3.80 -5.19 21.28
N PRO A 81 -3.34 -4.08 21.88
CA PRO A 81 -2.53 -3.06 21.20
C PRO A 81 -1.30 -3.61 20.47
N SER A 82 -0.74 -4.73 20.96
CA SER A 82 0.38 -5.42 20.31
C SER A 82 -0.01 -6.06 18.97
N ARG A 83 -1.23 -6.62 18.89
CA ARG A 83 -1.76 -7.24 17.67
C ARG A 83 -2.11 -6.18 16.63
N CYS A 84 -2.61 -5.03 17.08
CA CYS A 84 -2.85 -3.89 16.21
C CYS A 84 -1.57 -3.37 15.55
N ARG A 85 -0.50 -3.22 16.34
CA ARG A 85 0.83 -2.86 15.83
C ARG A 85 1.34 -3.84 14.78
N ALA A 86 1.15 -5.13 15.02
CA ALA A 86 1.57 -6.17 14.08
C ALA A 86 0.78 -6.14 12.77
N LEU A 87 -0.54 -5.89 12.83
CA LEU A 87 -1.39 -5.75 11.64
C LEU A 87 -0.98 -4.55 10.79
N ILE A 88 -0.78 -3.39 11.42
CA ILE A 88 -0.36 -2.17 10.69
C ILE A 88 1.06 -2.31 10.15
N ALA A 89 1.97 -2.94 10.89
CA ALA A 89 3.30 -3.24 10.38
C ALA A 89 3.21 -4.17 9.15
N TYR A 90 2.34 -5.18 9.19
CA TYR A 90 2.10 -6.08 8.06
C TYR A 90 1.53 -5.35 6.83
N GLU A 91 0.52 -4.49 7.01
CA GLU A 91 -0.05 -3.68 5.93
C GLU A 91 0.98 -2.75 5.30
N LEU A 92 1.74 -2.01 6.12
CA LEU A 92 2.79 -1.10 5.65
C LEU A 92 3.90 -1.85 4.91
N SER A 93 4.37 -2.97 5.44
CA SER A 93 5.40 -3.80 4.79
C SER A 93 4.90 -4.40 3.47
N PHE A 94 3.63 -4.80 3.40
CA PHE A 94 3.05 -5.31 2.16
C PHE A 94 2.97 -4.22 1.08
N LEU A 95 2.51 -3.02 1.45
CA LEU A 95 2.46 -1.88 0.54
C LEU A 95 3.85 -1.47 0.07
N GLU A 96 4.84 -1.43 0.95
CA GLU A 96 6.23 -1.16 0.58
C GLU A 96 6.77 -2.18 -0.43
N LEU A 97 6.53 -3.47 -0.21
CA LEU A 97 6.94 -4.53 -1.14
C LEU A 97 6.26 -4.40 -2.51
N LEU A 98 4.98 -4.07 -2.52
CA LEU A 98 4.22 -3.83 -3.75
C LEU A 98 4.78 -2.65 -4.53
N THR A 99 5.05 -1.53 -3.83
CA THR A 99 5.64 -0.32 -4.42
C THR A 99 7.00 -0.61 -5.04
N ILE A 100 7.89 -1.30 -4.31
CA ILE A 100 9.21 -1.72 -4.81
C ILE A 100 9.06 -2.57 -6.09
N ALA A 101 8.10 -3.50 -6.12
CA ALA A 101 7.86 -4.34 -7.29
C ALA A 101 7.43 -3.51 -8.53
N VAL A 102 6.53 -2.54 -8.34
CA VAL A 102 6.08 -1.62 -9.40
C VAL A 102 7.23 -0.76 -9.90
N GLU A 103 8.02 -0.20 -8.99
CA GLU A 103 9.17 0.64 -9.32
C GLU A 103 10.24 -0.12 -10.10
N ILE A 104 10.52 -1.37 -9.74
CA ILE A 104 11.44 -2.23 -10.50
C ILE A 104 10.99 -2.33 -11.97
N ILE A 105 9.70 -2.57 -12.23
CA ILE A 105 9.18 -2.61 -13.60
C ILE A 105 9.35 -1.26 -14.30
N LEU A 106 9.05 -0.16 -13.62
CA LEU A 106 9.20 1.19 -14.18
C LEU A 106 10.67 1.47 -14.54
N VAL A 107 11.61 1.14 -13.65
CA VAL A 107 13.05 1.31 -13.87
C VAL A 107 13.53 0.49 -15.07
N ILE A 108 13.11 -0.77 -15.18
CA ILE A 108 13.44 -1.63 -16.34
C ILE A 108 12.95 -0.98 -17.64
N ARG A 109 11.70 -0.53 -17.68
CA ARG A 109 11.12 0.12 -18.87
C ARG A 109 11.89 1.38 -19.24
N VAL A 110 12.27 2.20 -18.27
CA VAL A 110 13.08 3.40 -18.51
C VAL A 110 14.48 3.04 -19.01
N PHE A 111 15.11 1.98 -18.50
CA PHE A 111 16.42 1.53 -18.99
C PHE A 111 16.40 1.02 -20.42
N VAL A 112 15.29 0.39 -20.83
CA VAL A 112 15.07 -0.02 -22.21
C VAL A 112 14.89 1.20 -23.12
N LEU A 113 14.08 2.18 -22.70
CA LEU A 113 13.79 3.39 -23.49
C LEU A 113 15.01 4.32 -23.62
N TYR A 114 15.76 4.52 -22.52
CA TYR A 114 16.94 5.38 -22.50
C TYR A 114 18.22 4.56 -22.61
N LYS A 115 18.59 4.16 -23.83
CA LYS A 115 19.78 3.33 -24.05
C LYS A 115 21.12 4.05 -23.77
N GLN A 116 21.17 5.39 -23.88
CA GLN A 116 22.45 6.13 -24.00
C GLN A 116 22.80 7.10 -22.86
N ASN A 117 21.84 7.59 -22.06
CA ASN A 117 22.13 8.59 -21.02
C ASN A 117 22.45 7.93 -19.65
N ARG A 118 23.73 7.66 -19.39
CA ARG A 118 24.20 7.03 -18.14
C ARG A 118 23.93 7.88 -16.89
N VAL A 119 23.90 9.21 -17.04
CA VAL A 119 23.61 10.12 -15.92
C VAL A 119 22.17 9.93 -15.43
N LEU A 120 21.21 9.87 -16.36
CA LEU A 120 19.81 9.63 -16.03
C LEU A 120 19.63 8.26 -15.35
N LYS A 121 20.32 7.23 -15.82
CA LYS A 121 20.26 5.90 -15.19
C LYS A 121 20.79 5.92 -13.76
N ALA A 122 21.95 6.54 -13.55
CA ALA A 122 22.54 6.66 -12.22
C ALA A 122 21.62 7.46 -11.28
N PHE A 123 21.05 8.56 -11.75
CA PHE A 123 20.10 9.36 -10.99
C PHE A 123 18.88 8.55 -10.55
N ILE A 124 18.26 7.78 -11.47
CA ILE A 124 17.09 6.96 -11.15
C ILE A 124 17.42 5.87 -10.12
N ILE A 125 18.57 5.21 -10.24
CA ILE A 125 18.99 4.18 -9.26
C ILE A 125 19.23 4.81 -7.89
N ILE A 126 19.89 5.97 -7.84
CA ILE A 126 20.15 6.69 -6.59
C ILE A 126 18.84 7.14 -5.95
N ALA A 127 17.92 7.69 -6.75
CA ALA A 127 16.60 8.11 -6.28
C ALA A 127 15.81 6.93 -5.70
N PHE A 128 15.78 5.80 -6.40
CA PHE A 128 15.13 4.57 -5.94
C PHE A 128 15.75 4.03 -4.63
N ALA A 129 17.08 4.02 -4.53
CA ALA A 129 17.75 3.60 -3.30
C ALA A 129 17.45 4.57 -2.13
N ALA A 130 17.44 5.87 -2.40
CA ALA A 130 17.10 6.89 -1.41
C ALA A 130 15.65 6.77 -0.94
N GLU A 131 14.72 6.47 -1.84
CA GLU A 131 13.31 6.23 -1.55
C GLU A 131 13.13 5.03 -0.60
N ILE A 132 13.74 3.89 -0.92
CA ILE A 132 13.70 2.70 -0.06
C ILE A 132 14.21 3.01 1.36
N ILE A 133 15.33 3.73 1.48
CA ILE A 133 15.89 4.12 2.79
C ILE A 133 14.91 5.05 3.53
N CYS A 134 14.33 6.01 2.81
CA CYS A 134 13.37 6.96 3.37
C CYS A 134 12.13 6.24 3.91
N MET A 135 11.57 5.31 3.14
CA MET A 135 10.39 4.52 3.52
C MET A 135 10.65 3.64 4.75
N MET A 136 11.78 2.94 4.80
CA MET A 136 12.17 2.15 5.98
C MET A 136 12.29 3.00 7.26
N VAL A 137 12.86 4.21 7.14
CA VAL A 137 12.95 5.17 8.25
C VAL A 137 11.56 5.62 8.67
N PHE A 138 10.71 5.99 7.71
CA PHE A 138 9.34 6.43 7.97
C PHE A 138 8.52 5.37 8.69
N ILE A 139 8.52 4.13 8.21
CA ILE A 139 7.79 3.01 8.83
C ILE A 139 8.28 2.80 10.28
N SER A 140 9.60 2.87 10.50
CA SER A 140 10.18 2.75 11.85
C SER A 140 9.71 3.87 12.79
N PHE A 141 9.60 5.10 12.30
CA PHE A 141 9.08 6.23 13.07
C PHE A 141 7.58 6.09 13.35
N VAL A 142 6.80 5.65 12.36
CA VAL A 142 5.35 5.44 12.49
C VAL A 142 5.06 4.38 13.54
N ILE A 143 5.68 3.20 13.44
CA ILE A 143 5.43 2.08 14.37
C ILE A 143 5.78 2.49 15.81
N LYS A 144 6.85 3.26 16.01
CA LYS A 144 7.25 3.73 17.35
C LYS A 144 6.40 4.89 17.87
N GLY A 145 5.92 5.76 16.98
CA GLY A 145 5.21 6.99 17.32
C GLY A 145 3.70 6.84 17.48
N GLN A 146 3.10 5.75 16.98
CA GLN A 146 1.65 5.54 17.06
C GLN A 146 1.21 4.92 18.40
N THR A 147 0.28 5.59 19.07
CA THR A 147 -0.52 5.01 20.16
C THR A 147 -1.83 4.47 19.57
N PHE A 148 -2.10 3.19 19.82
CA PHE A 148 -3.29 2.51 19.32
C PHE A 148 -4.34 2.45 20.41
N THR A 149 -5.57 2.84 20.07
CA THR A 149 -6.73 2.60 20.95
C THR A 149 -7.18 1.14 20.84
N SER A 150 -8.02 0.67 21.77
CA SER A 150 -8.54 -0.71 21.78
C SER A 150 -9.32 -1.11 20.52
N ASP A 151 -9.81 -0.14 19.75
CA ASP A 151 -10.53 -0.33 18.49
C ASP A 151 -9.61 -0.29 17.27
N CYS A 152 -8.30 -0.48 17.46
CA CYS A 152 -7.29 -0.46 16.40
C CYS A 152 -7.20 0.82 15.55
N LEU A 153 -7.85 1.90 16.00
CA LEU A 153 -7.76 3.20 15.36
C LEU A 153 -6.48 3.92 15.78
N ALA A 154 -5.82 4.53 14.79
CA ALA A 154 -4.70 5.45 15.00
C ALA A 154 -5.20 6.66 15.80
N ALA A 155 -4.96 6.68 17.12
CA ALA A 155 -5.48 7.71 18.00
C ALA A 155 -4.78 9.06 17.80
N THR A 156 -3.57 9.07 17.21
CA THR A 156 -2.84 10.31 16.89
C THR A 156 -1.84 10.04 15.78
N SER A 157 -2.07 10.55 14.57
CA SER A 157 -1.07 10.57 13.49
C SER A 157 0.12 11.46 13.91
N PRO A 158 1.38 11.08 13.67
CA PRO A 158 2.52 11.92 14.01
C PRO A 158 2.44 13.19 13.17
N ARG A 159 2.68 14.36 13.79
CA ARG A 159 2.55 15.69 13.14
C ARG A 159 3.32 15.82 11.81
N ILE A 160 4.31 14.94 11.58
CA ILE A 160 5.09 14.84 10.35
C ILE A 160 4.20 14.53 9.13
N PHE A 161 3.19 13.64 9.25
CA PHE A 161 2.28 13.30 8.14
C PHE A 161 1.34 14.46 7.79
N ILE A 162 0.83 15.14 8.81
CA ILE A 162 -0.04 16.32 8.64
C ILE A 162 0.74 17.46 7.97
N GLY A 163 1.99 17.66 8.37
CA GLY A 163 2.89 18.64 7.76
C GLY A 163 3.12 18.36 6.27
N TYR A 164 3.49 17.13 5.92
CA TYR A 164 3.71 16.72 4.53
C TYR A 164 2.47 16.94 3.64
N TRP A 165 1.29 16.53 4.11
CA TRP A 165 0.04 16.67 3.36
C TRP A 165 -0.35 18.14 3.13
N SER A 166 -0.14 19.00 4.13
CA SER A 166 -0.42 20.44 4.02
C SER A 166 0.49 21.16 3.04
N VAL A 167 1.77 20.77 2.96
CA VAL A 167 2.74 21.34 2.01
C VAL A 167 2.42 20.90 0.59
N MET A 168 2.08 19.63 0.37
CA MET A 168 1.72 19.12 -0.96
C MET A 168 0.40 19.71 -1.48
N SER A 169 -0.57 19.98 -0.60
CA SER A 169 -1.85 20.59 -0.99
C SER A 169 -1.74 22.07 -1.36
N SER A 170 -0.61 22.71 -0.99
CA SER A 170 -0.34 24.13 -1.22
C SER A 170 0.56 24.37 -2.44
N LEU A 171 1.00 23.30 -3.11
CA LEU A 171 1.86 23.27 -4.30
C LEU A 171 1.02 22.93 -5.53
#